data_AF-A0A9J5X534-F1
#
_entry.id   AF-A0A9J5X534-F1
#
_cell.length_a   1.000
_cell.length_b   1.000
_cell.length_c   1.000
_cell.angle_alpha   90.00
_cell.angle_beta   90.00
_cell.angle_gamma   90.00
#
_symmetry.space_group_name_H-M   'P 1'
#
loop_
_entity.id
_entity.type
_entity.pdbx_description
1 polymer ?
#
loop_
_entity_poly.entity_id
_entity_poly.type
_entity_poly.pdbx_seq_one_letter_code
_entity_poly.pdbx_strand_id
1 'polypeptide(L)'
;METDSSPESDTLTPMERILQFHQLLQRKMVNEEKLMLLEQRIRRSSIWSRVFIMRLDILGVPAENLEQLQPGLVAYVKNNKSQIAELVPALLPTNEEAMEIITEQQMESPRSTVSSSVNVKDLFQESMDWIQWLMFDGEPSRALEQLEDTGERGVCGAVWGNNDIAYRCRTCEQDPTCAICVPCFQNGNHKDHDYSIIYTGGGCCDCGDVTAWKREGFCSKHKGAEQIQPLPEEFANSMGPVLDLLLSCWRKGFYFQIASLGEILEEMIMLLSSKWLQMS
;
A
#
# COMPACT_ATOMS: atom_id res chain seq x y z
N MET A 1 18.39 -33.53 45.79
CA MET A 1 18.56 -33.74 44.33
C MET A 1 17.54 -32.82 43.69
N GLU A 2 18.05 -31.80 43.02
CA GLU A 2 17.38 -30.55 42.70
C GLU A 2 16.21 -30.76 41.72
N THR A 3 15.10 -30.07 42.00
CA THR A 3 14.02 -29.82 41.04
C THR A 3 14.39 -28.55 40.29
N ASP A 4 14.89 -28.70 39.08
CA ASP A 4 15.12 -27.59 38.15
C ASP A 4 13.78 -27.16 37.55
N SER A 5 13.43 -25.91 37.80
CA SER A 5 12.25 -25.23 37.24
C SER A 5 12.79 -24.12 36.34
N SER A 6 12.84 -24.41 35.05
CA SER A 6 13.09 -23.40 34.02
C SER A 6 11.83 -22.54 33.81
N PRO A 7 11.98 -21.23 33.55
CA PRO A 7 10.85 -20.32 33.41
C PRO A 7 10.24 -20.43 32.01
N GLU A 8 8.92 -20.68 31.94
CA GLU A 8 8.10 -20.44 30.75
C GLU A 8 8.13 -18.94 30.44
N SER A 9 8.84 -18.54 29.39
CA SER A 9 8.81 -17.17 28.85
C SER A 9 8.03 -17.11 27.54
N ASP A 10 6.91 -16.39 27.61
CA ASP A 10 6.25 -15.60 26.57
C ASP A 10 5.68 -16.30 25.31
N THR A 11 4.41 -16.70 25.42
CA THR A 11 3.51 -16.96 24.26
C THR A 11 2.20 -16.19 24.43
N LEU A 12 2.26 -14.86 24.57
CA LEU A 12 1.04 -14.05 24.57
C LEU A 12 0.57 -13.86 23.13
N THR A 13 -0.70 -14.15 22.88
CA THR A 13 -1.38 -13.87 21.62
C THR A 13 -1.41 -12.34 21.35
N PRO A 14 -1.61 -11.89 20.09
CA PRO A 14 -1.79 -10.47 19.79
C PRO A 14 -2.87 -9.80 20.65
N MET A 15 -3.95 -10.51 20.96
CA MET A 15 -5.04 -10.07 21.84
C MET A 15 -4.59 -9.86 23.30
N GLU A 16 -3.75 -10.75 23.83
CA GLU A 16 -3.25 -10.64 25.20
C GLU A 16 -2.26 -9.49 25.35
N ARG A 17 -1.46 -9.21 24.31
CA ARG A 17 -0.59 -8.02 24.25
C ARG A 17 -1.40 -6.72 24.28
N ILE A 18 -2.53 -6.68 23.58
CA ILE A 18 -3.46 -5.54 23.58
C ILE A 18 -4.10 -5.33 24.98
N LEU A 19 -4.45 -6.41 25.68
CA LEU A 19 -4.97 -6.34 27.05
C LEU A 19 -3.92 -5.85 28.06
N GLN A 20 -2.68 -6.31 27.94
CA GLN A 20 -1.58 -5.82 28.77
C GLN A 20 -1.28 -4.33 28.49
N PHE A 21 -1.40 -3.90 27.23
CA PHE A 21 -1.27 -2.49 26.85
C PHE A 21 -2.37 -1.61 27.49
N HIS A 22 -3.62 -2.10 27.53
CA HIS A 22 -4.71 -1.41 28.24
C HIS A 22 -4.39 -1.18 29.73
N GLN A 23 -3.67 -2.11 30.37
CA GLN A 23 -3.22 -1.99 31.76
C GLN A 23 -2.00 -1.06 31.92
N LEU A 24 -1.16 -0.92 30.89
CA LEU A 24 0.01 -0.04 30.89
C LEU A 24 -0.36 1.43 30.61
N LEU A 25 -1.33 1.69 29.71
CA LEU A 25 -1.87 3.03 29.46
C LEU A 25 -2.46 3.65 30.73
N GLN A 26 -3.17 2.85 31.53
CA GLN A 26 -3.70 3.25 32.85
C GLN A 26 -2.62 3.73 33.83
N ARG A 27 -1.34 3.34 33.63
CA ARG A 27 -0.23 3.68 34.54
C ARG A 27 0.59 4.89 34.11
N LYS A 28 0.57 5.28 32.81
CA LYS A 28 1.47 6.31 32.26
C LYS A 28 0.88 7.72 32.09
N MET A 29 -0.44 7.91 32.12
CA MET A 29 -1.05 9.21 31.82
C MET A 29 -1.74 9.87 33.02
N VAL A 30 -1.23 11.02 33.44
CA VAL A 30 -1.88 11.91 34.41
C VAL A 30 -2.89 12.79 33.67
N ASN A 31 -4.01 12.21 33.20
CA ASN A 31 -5.28 12.90 32.89
C ASN A 31 -6.35 11.86 32.47
N GLU A 32 -7.22 11.45 33.39
CA GLU A 32 -8.21 10.38 33.18
C GLU A 32 -9.22 10.68 32.04
N GLU A 33 -9.52 11.96 31.78
CA GLU A 33 -10.48 12.36 30.74
C GLU A 33 -9.91 12.21 29.32
N LYS A 34 -8.62 12.53 29.13
CA LYS A 34 -7.91 12.29 27.87
C LYS A 34 -7.75 10.79 27.59
N LEU A 35 -7.44 10.01 28.63
CA LEU A 35 -7.34 8.56 28.54
C LEU A 35 -8.66 7.92 28.07
N MET A 36 -9.80 8.37 28.60
CA MET A 36 -11.11 7.86 28.19
C MET A 36 -11.44 8.16 26.71
N LEU A 37 -11.09 9.34 26.21
CA LEU A 37 -11.30 9.72 24.81
C LEU A 37 -10.37 8.95 23.86
N LEU A 38 -9.11 8.76 24.28
CA LEU A 38 -8.11 7.94 23.59
C LEU A 38 -8.59 6.49 23.49
N GLU A 39 -9.03 5.90 24.60
CA GLU A 39 -9.56 4.54 24.66
C GLU A 39 -10.80 4.38 23.77
N GLN A 40 -11.73 5.34 23.78
CA GLN A 40 -12.91 5.26 22.90
C GLN A 40 -12.54 5.29 21.42
N ARG A 41 -11.56 6.11 21.04
CA ARG A 41 -11.15 6.26 19.64
C ARG A 41 -10.32 5.06 19.16
N ILE A 42 -9.38 4.59 19.98
CA ILE A 42 -8.61 3.36 19.74
C ILE A 42 -9.54 2.13 19.72
N ARG A 43 -10.52 2.05 20.62
CA ARG A 43 -11.48 0.94 20.65
C ARG A 43 -12.39 0.89 19.43
N ARG A 44 -12.64 2.03 18.79
CA ARG A 44 -13.39 2.13 17.53
C ARG A 44 -12.51 1.91 16.29
N SER A 45 -11.20 1.94 16.44
CA SER A 45 -10.26 1.59 15.37
C SER A 45 -10.20 0.07 15.16
N SER A 46 -9.72 -0.35 14.00
CA SER A 46 -9.59 -1.78 13.70
C SER A 46 -8.60 -2.46 14.65
N ILE A 47 -8.59 -3.80 14.65
CA ILE A 47 -7.58 -4.56 15.38
C ILE A 47 -6.14 -4.19 14.96
N TRP A 48 -5.91 -3.88 13.68
CA TRP A 48 -4.58 -3.57 13.15
C TRP A 48 -4.11 -2.17 13.49
N SER A 49 -4.98 -1.15 13.42
CA SER A 49 -4.67 0.18 13.95
C SER A 49 -4.20 0.12 15.40
N ARG A 50 -4.82 -0.75 16.23
CA ARG A 50 -4.41 -0.93 17.62
C ARG A 50 -3.02 -1.54 17.74
N VAL A 51 -2.69 -2.52 16.90
CA VAL A 51 -1.35 -3.13 16.82
C VAL A 51 -0.31 -2.09 16.40
N PHE A 52 -0.59 -1.30 15.36
CA PHE A 52 0.33 -0.26 14.89
C PHE A 52 0.55 0.82 15.97
N ILE A 53 -0.51 1.30 16.61
CA ILE A 53 -0.42 2.26 17.72
C ILE A 53 0.46 1.72 18.86
N MET A 54 0.33 0.44 19.22
CA MET A 54 1.17 -0.18 20.24
C MET A 54 2.66 -0.16 19.86
N ARG A 55 2.98 -0.48 18.61
CA ARG A 55 4.37 -0.44 18.14
C ARG A 55 4.93 0.97 18.11
N LEU A 56 4.12 1.95 17.70
CA LEU A 56 4.50 3.36 17.67
C LEU A 56 4.72 3.91 19.09
N ASP A 57 3.91 3.52 20.08
CA ASP A 57 4.12 3.88 21.50
C ASP A 57 5.45 3.33 22.04
N ILE A 58 5.79 2.08 21.70
CA ILE A 58 7.08 1.47 22.06
C ILE A 58 8.25 2.28 21.49
N LEU A 59 8.08 2.84 20.29
CA LEU A 59 9.05 3.73 19.65
C LEU A 59 9.03 5.16 20.20
N GLY A 60 8.17 5.47 21.16
CA GLY A 60 8.12 6.75 21.86
C GLY A 60 7.27 7.82 21.16
N VAL A 61 6.38 7.45 20.24
CA VAL A 61 5.41 8.39 19.68
C VAL A 61 4.44 8.85 20.80
N PRO A 62 4.31 10.16 21.06
CA PRO A 62 3.48 10.66 22.15
C PRO A 62 2.00 10.28 22.00
N ALA A 63 1.32 10.08 23.13
CA ALA A 63 -0.09 9.68 23.16
C ALA A 63 -0.97 10.66 22.35
N GLU A 64 -0.73 11.97 22.47
CA GLU A 64 -1.46 13.03 21.75
C GLU A 64 -1.40 12.92 20.22
N ASN A 65 -0.33 12.32 19.70
CA ASN A 65 -0.19 11.99 18.28
C ASN A 65 -0.93 10.68 17.96
N LEU A 66 -0.80 9.66 18.81
CA LEU A 66 -1.47 8.38 18.62
C LEU A 66 -3.01 8.49 18.65
N GLU A 67 -3.60 9.40 19.45
CA GLU A 67 -5.06 9.60 19.49
C GLU A 67 -5.64 10.05 18.14
N GLN A 68 -4.80 10.69 17.33
CA GLN A 68 -5.17 11.24 16.02
C GLN A 68 -4.88 10.26 14.87
N LEU A 69 -4.44 9.03 15.17
CA LEU A 69 -4.14 7.98 14.20
C LEU A 69 -3.12 8.45 13.13
N GLN A 70 -3.39 8.21 11.85
CA GLN A 70 -2.50 8.58 10.75
C GLN A 70 -2.19 10.09 10.71
N PRO A 71 -3.16 11.02 10.81
CA PRO A 71 -2.86 12.46 10.89
C PRO A 71 -1.88 12.84 12.02
N GLY A 72 -2.02 12.20 13.18
CA GLY A 72 -1.16 12.48 14.33
C GLY A 72 0.26 11.96 14.14
N LEU A 73 0.40 10.79 13.52
CA LEU A 73 1.71 10.26 13.15
C LEU A 73 2.43 11.16 12.13
N VAL A 74 1.71 11.67 11.13
CA VAL A 74 2.24 12.66 10.19
C VAL A 74 2.72 13.92 10.94
N ALA A 75 1.90 14.46 11.85
CA ALA A 75 2.27 15.62 12.65
C ALA A 75 3.52 15.38 13.53
N TYR A 76 3.69 14.15 14.04
CA TYR A 76 4.87 13.74 14.79
C TYR A 76 6.13 13.72 13.91
N VAL A 77 6.03 13.06 12.74
CA VAL A 77 7.15 12.88 11.80
C VAL A 77 7.66 14.20 11.24
N LYS A 78 6.78 15.19 11.04
CA LYS A 78 7.19 16.56 10.61
C LYS A 78 8.30 17.15 11.45
N ASN A 79 8.30 16.88 12.76
CA ASN A 79 9.30 17.37 13.70
C ASN A 79 10.39 16.32 14.05
N ASN A 80 10.24 15.08 13.58
CA ASN A 80 11.08 13.93 13.95
C ASN A 80 11.48 13.09 12.74
N LYS A 81 11.82 13.73 11.61
CA LYS A 81 12.08 13.05 10.32
C LYS A 81 13.12 11.92 10.38
N SER A 82 14.10 12.00 11.28
CA SER A 82 15.10 10.94 11.47
C SER A 82 14.49 9.62 11.94
N GLN A 83 13.34 9.65 12.62
CA GLN A 83 12.68 8.46 13.17
C GLN A 83 11.88 7.67 12.12
N ILE A 84 11.74 8.18 10.88
CA ILE A 84 11.01 7.48 9.81
C ILE A 84 11.61 6.07 9.58
N ALA A 85 12.93 5.92 9.77
CA ALA A 85 13.63 4.65 9.60
C ALA A 85 13.16 3.55 10.57
N GLU A 86 12.75 3.90 11.78
CA GLU A 86 12.16 2.98 12.75
C GLU A 86 10.64 2.85 12.62
N LEU A 87 9.95 3.95 12.28
CA LEU A 87 8.49 3.99 12.23
C LEU A 87 7.91 3.21 11.04
N VAL A 88 8.51 3.31 9.85
CA VAL A 88 8.00 2.62 8.65
C VAL A 88 8.01 1.09 8.81
N PRO A 89 9.11 0.45 9.27
CA PRO A 89 9.10 -0.98 9.56
C PRO A 89 8.11 -1.38 10.67
N ALA A 90 7.80 -0.50 11.62
CA ALA A 90 6.83 -0.79 12.67
C ALA A 90 5.38 -0.82 12.17
N LEU A 91 5.08 -0.13 11.06
CA LEU A 91 3.76 -0.14 10.42
C LEU A 91 3.54 -1.36 9.51
N LEU A 92 4.59 -2.12 9.27
CA LEU A 92 4.60 -3.26 8.37
C LEU A 92 4.23 -4.56 9.14
N PRO A 93 3.36 -5.44 8.61
CA PRO A 93 3.04 -6.72 9.25
C PRO A 93 4.29 -7.59 9.48
N THR A 94 4.33 -8.48 10.47
CA THR A 94 5.41 -9.48 10.53
C THR A 94 5.04 -10.77 9.80
N ASN A 95 6.06 -11.59 9.47
CA ASN A 95 5.83 -12.91 8.90
C ASN A 95 4.99 -13.79 9.84
N GLU A 96 5.23 -13.69 11.15
CA GLU A 96 4.52 -14.44 12.17
C GLU A 96 3.04 -14.05 12.21
N GLU A 97 2.73 -12.75 12.19
CA GLU A 97 1.34 -12.26 12.18
C GLU A 97 0.60 -12.69 10.92
N ALA A 98 1.24 -12.58 9.76
CA ALA A 98 0.65 -13.03 8.51
C ALA A 98 0.39 -14.54 8.53
N MET A 99 1.32 -15.33 9.08
CA MET A 99 1.19 -16.79 9.17
C MET A 99 0.13 -17.25 10.16
N GLU A 100 0.01 -16.57 11.30
CA GLU A 100 -1.01 -16.86 12.31
C GLU A 100 -2.41 -16.75 11.67
N ILE A 101 -2.68 -15.65 10.95
CA ILE A 101 -3.96 -15.42 10.26
C ILE A 101 -4.21 -16.47 9.17
N ILE A 102 -3.20 -16.78 8.34
CA ILE A 102 -3.34 -17.79 7.26
C ILE A 102 -3.67 -19.16 7.84
N THR A 103 -3.00 -19.53 8.93
CA THR A 103 -3.16 -20.84 9.57
C THR A 103 -4.55 -20.96 10.22
N GLU A 104 -5.01 -19.91 10.89
CA GLU A 104 -6.36 -19.85 11.48
C GLU A 104 -7.46 -19.99 10.42
N GLN A 105 -7.32 -19.30 9.28
CA GLN A 105 -8.28 -19.39 8.17
C GLN A 105 -8.36 -20.77 7.52
N GLN A 106 -7.26 -21.53 7.50
CA GLN A 106 -7.24 -22.90 6.97
C GLN A 106 -7.90 -23.92 7.91
N MET A 107 -8.04 -23.59 9.19
CA MET A 107 -8.61 -24.45 10.22
C MET A 107 -10.12 -24.26 10.44
N GLU A 108 -10.73 -23.18 9.92
CA GLU A 108 -12.17 -22.93 10.04
C GLU A 108 -13.01 -23.85 9.13
N SER A 109 -13.84 -24.70 9.75
CA SER A 109 -14.81 -25.58 9.07
C SER A 109 -16.06 -24.78 8.62
N PRO A 110 -16.77 -25.15 7.53
CA PRO A 110 -17.88 -24.36 6.95
C PRO A 110 -19.15 -24.20 7.81
N ARG A 111 -19.12 -24.49 9.12
CA ARG A 111 -20.33 -24.62 9.98
C ARG A 111 -20.38 -23.73 11.22
N SER A 112 -19.51 -22.72 11.37
CA SER A 112 -19.69 -21.69 12.42
C SER A 112 -20.19 -20.38 11.84
N THR A 113 -21.39 -19.97 12.24
CA THR A 113 -22.09 -18.72 11.85
C THR A 113 -21.47 -17.45 12.44
N VAL A 114 -20.18 -17.46 12.76
CA VAL A 114 -19.40 -16.27 13.14
C VAL A 114 -18.06 -16.42 12.42
N SER A 115 -17.99 -15.94 11.17
CA SER A 115 -16.72 -15.81 10.45
C SER A 115 -15.88 -14.80 11.23
N SER A 116 -14.72 -15.25 11.74
CA SER A 116 -13.75 -14.34 12.31
C SER A 116 -13.33 -13.37 11.18
N SER A 117 -13.64 -12.10 11.34
CA SER A 117 -13.58 -11.08 10.29
C SER A 117 -12.15 -10.61 9.97
N VAL A 118 -11.15 -11.47 10.16
CA VAL A 118 -9.74 -11.12 10.15
C VAL A 118 -9.09 -11.75 8.93
N ASN A 119 -8.68 -10.91 7.97
CA ASN A 119 -7.99 -11.33 6.76
C ASN A 119 -6.63 -10.64 6.64
N VAL A 120 -5.64 -11.41 6.16
CA VAL A 120 -4.31 -10.91 5.79
C VAL A 120 -4.42 -9.72 4.84
N LYS A 121 -5.36 -9.77 3.88
CA LYS A 121 -5.55 -8.64 2.95
C LYS A 121 -5.91 -7.34 3.67
N ASP A 122 -6.74 -7.41 4.72
CA ASP A 122 -7.14 -6.22 5.49
C ASP A 122 -5.95 -5.68 6.31
N LEU A 123 -5.11 -6.56 6.87
CA LEU A 123 -3.89 -6.19 7.58
C LEU A 123 -2.93 -5.41 6.69
N PHE A 124 -2.66 -5.94 5.49
CA PHE A 124 -1.79 -5.29 4.53
C PHE A 124 -2.38 -4.00 3.98
N GLN A 125 -3.69 -3.97 3.70
CA GLN A 125 -4.36 -2.76 3.24
C GLN A 125 -4.24 -1.64 4.28
N GLU A 126 -4.50 -1.95 5.54
CA GLU A 126 -4.43 -0.96 6.60
C GLU A 126 -2.99 -0.51 6.88
N SER A 127 -2.02 -1.43 6.83
CA SER A 127 -0.59 -1.08 6.87
C SER A 127 -0.25 -0.04 5.80
N MET A 128 -0.69 -0.30 4.56
CA MET A 128 -0.44 0.63 3.45
C MET A 128 -1.14 1.96 3.62
N ASP A 129 -2.35 1.97 4.19
CA ASP A 129 -3.03 3.22 4.48
C ASP A 129 -2.18 4.09 5.42
N TRP A 130 -1.67 3.55 6.53
CA TRP A 130 -0.77 4.27 7.44
C TRP A 130 0.51 4.77 6.75
N ILE A 131 1.11 3.93 5.90
CA ILE A 131 2.33 4.27 5.17
C ILE A 131 2.09 5.35 4.11
N GLN A 132 0.96 5.32 3.41
CA GLN A 132 0.62 6.35 2.42
C GLN A 132 0.46 7.72 3.06
N TRP A 133 -0.10 7.81 4.27
CA TRP A 133 -0.14 9.07 5.00
C TRP A 133 1.26 9.65 5.27
N LEU A 134 2.25 8.79 5.56
CA LEU A 134 3.65 9.21 5.67
C LEU A 134 4.25 9.62 4.33
N MET A 135 3.96 8.88 3.25
CA MET A 135 4.44 9.21 1.91
C MET A 135 3.99 10.60 1.46
N PHE A 136 2.72 10.92 1.67
CA PHE A 136 2.10 12.16 1.20
C PHE A 136 2.13 13.31 2.20
N ASP A 137 2.77 13.13 3.37
CA ASP A 137 2.80 14.12 4.46
C ASP A 137 1.40 14.66 4.86
N GLY A 138 0.39 13.80 4.73
CA GLY A 138 -1.01 14.19 4.81
C GLY A 138 -1.97 13.16 4.24
N GLU A 139 -3.20 13.59 3.97
CA GLU A 139 -4.27 12.72 3.48
C GLU A 139 -4.00 12.27 2.03
N PRO A 140 -3.85 10.95 1.76
CA PRO A 140 -3.44 10.45 0.44
C PRO A 140 -4.37 10.84 -0.70
N SER A 141 -5.69 10.81 -0.50
CA SER A 141 -6.66 11.15 -1.55
C SER A 141 -6.48 12.58 -2.06
N ARG A 142 -6.24 13.53 -1.16
CA ARG A 142 -6.00 14.94 -1.52
C ARG A 142 -4.69 15.12 -2.28
N ALA A 143 -3.64 14.43 -1.86
CA ALA A 143 -2.35 14.47 -2.56
C ALA A 143 -2.45 13.88 -3.97
N LEU A 144 -3.19 12.77 -4.12
CA LEU A 144 -3.45 12.17 -5.42
C LEU A 144 -4.26 13.10 -6.33
N GLU A 145 -5.32 13.74 -5.84
CA GLU A 145 -6.09 14.73 -6.60
C GLU A 145 -5.21 15.88 -7.12
N GLN A 146 -4.29 16.38 -6.29
CA GLN A 146 -3.33 17.44 -6.70
C GLN A 146 -2.35 16.96 -7.79
N LEU A 147 -1.96 15.69 -7.75
CA LEU A 147 -1.04 15.10 -8.72
C LEU A 147 -1.75 14.76 -10.03
N GLU A 148 -3.03 14.39 -10.01
CA GLU A 148 -3.82 14.13 -11.22
C GLU A 148 -4.03 15.38 -12.09
N ASP A 149 -4.11 16.57 -11.48
CA ASP A 149 -4.24 17.85 -12.17
C ASP A 149 -2.99 18.26 -12.96
N THR A 150 -1.86 17.56 -12.80
CA THR A 150 -0.63 17.80 -13.58
C THR A 150 -0.71 17.29 -15.03
N GLY A 151 -1.76 16.52 -15.37
CA GLY A 151 -2.26 16.35 -16.75
C GLY A 151 -1.42 15.51 -17.72
N GLU A 152 -0.17 15.17 -17.40
CA GLU A 152 0.74 14.41 -18.26
C GLU A 152 1.17 13.12 -17.55
N ARG A 153 0.53 12.00 -17.90
CA ARG A 153 0.94 10.67 -17.45
C ARG A 153 1.96 10.10 -18.44
N GLY A 154 2.89 9.28 -17.96
CA GLY A 154 3.87 8.62 -18.81
C GLY A 154 3.25 7.62 -19.77
N VAL A 155 2.61 6.63 -19.15
CA VAL A 155 2.06 5.45 -19.79
C VAL A 155 0.63 5.23 -19.34
N CYS A 156 -0.18 4.58 -20.17
CA CYS A 156 -1.58 4.35 -19.85
C CYS A 156 -1.78 3.25 -18.81
N GLY A 157 -1.26 2.05 -19.09
CA GLY A 157 -1.34 0.90 -18.17
C GLY A 157 -2.78 0.44 -17.84
N ALA A 158 -3.81 0.95 -18.52
CA ALA A 158 -5.20 0.55 -18.26
C ALA A 158 -5.36 -0.96 -18.49
N VAL A 159 -5.74 -1.68 -17.44
CA VAL A 159 -5.86 -3.15 -17.44
C VAL A 159 -7.20 -3.56 -18.05
N TRP A 160 -7.17 -4.60 -18.87
CA TRP A 160 -8.34 -5.18 -19.50
C TRP A 160 -8.84 -6.42 -18.76
N GLY A 161 -10.15 -6.58 -18.72
CA GLY A 161 -10.82 -7.83 -18.38
C GLY A 161 -11.04 -8.74 -19.58
N ASN A 162 -11.79 -9.82 -19.35
CA ASN A 162 -12.24 -10.71 -20.41
C ASN A 162 -13.26 -10.00 -21.30
N ASN A 163 -13.07 -10.11 -22.62
CA ASN A 163 -13.89 -9.51 -23.68
C ASN A 163 -13.91 -7.98 -23.73
N ASP A 164 -12.95 -7.30 -23.11
CA ASP A 164 -12.78 -5.86 -23.30
C ASP A 164 -12.30 -5.54 -24.73
N ILE A 165 -12.59 -4.32 -25.18
CA ILE A 165 -12.25 -3.85 -26.52
C ILE A 165 -10.90 -3.13 -26.47
N ALA A 166 -9.99 -3.53 -27.36
CA ALA A 166 -8.73 -2.84 -27.60
C ALA A 166 -8.48 -2.66 -29.11
N TYR A 167 -7.54 -1.77 -29.43
CA TYR A 167 -7.08 -1.51 -30.78
C TYR A 167 -5.66 -2.01 -30.96
N ARG A 168 -5.48 -2.86 -31.96
CA ARG A 168 -4.16 -3.22 -32.48
C ARG A 168 -3.88 -2.40 -33.72
N CYS A 169 -2.73 -1.74 -33.79
CA CYS A 169 -2.33 -0.92 -34.94
C CYS A 169 -0.98 -1.41 -35.45
N ARG A 170 -0.99 -2.13 -36.58
CA ARG A 170 0.21 -2.74 -37.18
C ARG A 170 1.25 -1.72 -37.61
N THR A 171 0.82 -0.47 -37.81
CA THR A 171 1.72 0.66 -38.08
C THR A 171 2.47 1.11 -36.82
N CYS A 172 1.81 1.12 -35.65
CA CYS A 172 2.34 1.67 -34.40
C CYS A 172 2.91 0.61 -33.45
N GLU A 173 2.49 -0.65 -33.58
CA GLU A 173 2.97 -1.73 -32.71
C GLU A 173 4.46 -2.01 -32.92
N GLN A 174 5.15 -2.39 -31.85
CA GLN A 174 6.51 -2.94 -31.93
C GLN A 174 6.47 -4.44 -32.19
N ASP A 175 5.44 -5.14 -31.67
CA ASP A 175 5.19 -6.54 -31.94
C ASP A 175 3.69 -6.87 -31.98
N PRO A 176 3.30 -8.06 -32.48
CA PRO A 176 1.90 -8.46 -32.65
C PRO A 176 1.04 -8.57 -31.37
N THR A 177 1.65 -8.50 -30.19
CA THR A 177 0.96 -8.56 -28.89
C THR A 177 0.53 -7.18 -28.39
N CYS A 178 1.08 -6.09 -28.96
CA CYS A 178 0.80 -4.75 -28.48
C CYS A 178 -0.61 -4.26 -28.86
N ALA A 179 -1.26 -3.59 -27.93
CA ALA A 179 -2.56 -2.98 -28.14
C ALA A 179 -2.78 -1.78 -27.22
N ILE A 180 -3.72 -0.91 -27.61
CA ILE A 180 -4.11 0.25 -26.81
C ILE A 180 -5.61 0.28 -26.55
N CYS A 181 -6.01 0.85 -25.42
CA CYS A 181 -7.42 0.95 -25.05
C CYS A 181 -8.17 1.94 -25.97
N VAL A 182 -9.49 1.84 -25.98
CA VAL A 182 -10.36 2.71 -26.79
C VAL A 182 -10.08 4.21 -26.57
N PRO A 183 -9.96 4.71 -25.32
CA PRO A 183 -9.62 6.12 -25.10
C PRO A 183 -8.26 6.53 -25.70
N CYS A 184 -7.24 5.68 -25.60
CA CYS A 184 -5.92 6.00 -26.14
C CYS A 184 -5.92 6.04 -27.67
N PHE A 185 -6.61 5.10 -28.32
CA PHE A 185 -6.75 5.13 -29.78
C PHE A 185 -7.49 6.37 -30.27
N GLN A 186 -8.60 6.73 -29.61
CA GLN A 186 -9.41 7.89 -29.98
C GLN A 186 -8.70 9.23 -29.78
N ASN A 187 -7.83 9.31 -28.77
CA ASN A 187 -7.06 10.52 -28.46
C ASN A 187 -5.64 10.51 -29.07
N GLY A 188 -5.31 9.49 -29.86
CA GLY A 188 -4.06 9.37 -30.62
C GLY A 188 -4.24 9.63 -32.10
N ASN A 189 -3.14 9.71 -32.84
CA ASN A 189 -3.19 9.85 -34.29
C ASN A 189 -2.96 8.49 -34.97
N HIS A 190 -4.06 7.87 -35.41
CA HIS A 190 -4.05 6.62 -36.18
C HIS A 190 -4.66 6.78 -37.56
N LYS A 191 -4.71 8.02 -38.07
CA LYS A 191 -5.26 8.30 -39.39
C LYS A 191 -4.41 7.61 -40.45
N ASP A 192 -5.07 6.91 -41.37
CA ASP A 192 -4.42 6.21 -42.49
C ASP A 192 -3.47 5.07 -42.07
N HIS A 193 -3.56 4.60 -40.82
CA HIS A 193 -2.81 3.45 -40.33
C HIS A 193 -3.57 2.12 -40.54
N ASP A 194 -2.82 1.02 -40.56
CA ASP A 194 -3.40 -0.33 -40.53
C ASP A 194 -3.74 -0.70 -39.08
N TYR A 195 -5.03 -0.73 -38.75
CA TYR A 195 -5.50 -1.11 -37.43
C TYR A 195 -6.69 -2.06 -37.47
N SER A 196 -6.89 -2.79 -36.38
CA SER A 196 -8.02 -3.67 -36.18
C SER A 196 -8.48 -3.63 -34.72
N ILE A 197 -9.78 -3.84 -34.52
CA ILE A 197 -10.35 -4.05 -33.19
C ILE A 197 -10.09 -5.48 -32.76
N ILE A 198 -9.67 -5.67 -31.51
CA ILE A 198 -9.50 -6.97 -30.88
C ILE A 198 -10.32 -7.05 -29.59
N TYR A 199 -10.68 -8.27 -29.21
CA TYR A 199 -11.26 -8.57 -27.90
C TYR A 199 -10.18 -9.21 -27.03
N THR A 200 -9.96 -8.67 -25.86
CA THR A 200 -8.87 -9.07 -24.97
C THR A 200 -9.30 -10.23 -24.07
N GLY A 201 -8.33 -11.08 -23.70
CA GLY A 201 -8.48 -12.06 -22.62
C GLY A 201 -7.81 -11.63 -21.31
N GLY A 202 -7.47 -10.34 -21.20
CA GLY A 202 -6.54 -9.78 -20.22
C GLY A 202 -5.46 -8.92 -20.89
N GLY A 203 -4.58 -8.33 -20.09
CA GLY A 203 -3.48 -7.46 -20.54
C GLY A 203 -3.67 -6.00 -20.12
N CYS A 204 -2.85 -5.10 -20.65
CA CYS A 204 -2.94 -3.67 -20.36
C CYS A 204 -2.59 -2.81 -21.58
N CYS A 205 -3.03 -1.56 -21.57
CA CYS A 205 -2.78 -0.62 -22.65
C CYS A 205 -1.32 -0.17 -22.74
N ASP A 206 -0.73 -0.30 -23.93
CA ASP A 206 0.67 0.04 -24.23
C ASP A 206 0.92 1.52 -24.60
N CYS A 207 -0.10 2.38 -24.51
CA CYS A 207 0.03 3.76 -24.94
C CYS A 207 0.99 4.51 -24.02
N GLY A 208 2.02 5.14 -24.60
CA GLY A 208 3.09 5.82 -23.88
C GLY A 208 4.33 4.94 -23.66
N ASP A 209 4.22 3.60 -23.73
CA ASP A 209 5.40 2.74 -23.63
C ASP A 209 6.11 2.68 -24.98
N VAL A 210 7.27 3.35 -25.10
CA VAL A 210 8.06 3.38 -26.34
C VAL A 210 8.59 1.99 -26.75
N THR A 211 8.68 1.07 -25.80
CA THR A 211 9.15 -0.30 -26.04
C THR A 211 8.07 -1.19 -26.66
N ALA A 212 6.79 -0.82 -26.54
CA ALA A 212 5.65 -1.55 -27.08
C ALA A 212 4.91 -0.78 -28.19
N TRP A 213 4.91 0.55 -28.15
CA TRP A 213 4.14 1.40 -29.06
C TRP A 213 4.95 2.60 -29.55
N LYS A 214 4.89 2.88 -30.86
CA LYS A 214 5.61 4.01 -31.46
C LYS A 214 5.02 5.34 -31.02
N ARG A 215 5.89 6.34 -30.87
CA ARG A 215 5.55 7.68 -30.37
C ARG A 215 4.51 8.40 -31.19
N GLU A 216 4.51 8.21 -32.50
CA GLU A 216 3.56 8.85 -33.41
C GLU A 216 2.12 8.39 -33.16
N GLY A 217 1.96 7.19 -32.55
CA GLY A 217 0.69 6.61 -32.14
C GLY A 217 0.31 6.87 -30.68
N PHE A 218 1.07 7.67 -29.93
CA PHE A 218 0.73 8.05 -28.56
C PHE A 218 -0.48 8.99 -28.54
N CYS A 219 -1.30 8.85 -27.49
CA CYS A 219 -2.43 9.74 -27.29
C CYS A 219 -1.99 11.09 -26.71
N SER A 220 -2.92 12.04 -26.59
CA SER A 220 -2.63 13.35 -25.99
C SER A 220 -2.24 13.27 -24.51
N LYS A 221 -2.67 12.23 -23.78
CA LYS A 221 -2.47 12.10 -22.33
C LYS A 221 -1.24 11.28 -21.90
N HIS A 222 -0.66 10.49 -22.82
CA HIS A 222 0.45 9.58 -22.53
C HIS A 222 1.59 9.85 -23.49
N LYS A 223 2.63 10.57 -23.03
CA LYS A 223 3.73 11.04 -23.90
C LYS A 223 5.02 10.23 -23.76
N GLY A 224 5.02 9.28 -22.82
CA GLY A 224 6.11 8.37 -22.53
C GLY A 224 6.80 8.67 -21.21
N ALA A 225 7.38 7.61 -20.63
CA ALA A 225 8.05 7.58 -19.32
C ALA A 225 9.17 8.63 -19.16
N GLU A 226 9.77 9.03 -20.27
CA GLU A 226 10.83 10.05 -20.32
C GLU A 226 10.33 11.50 -20.45
N GLN A 227 9.03 11.71 -20.68
CA GLN A 227 8.44 13.06 -20.84
C GLN A 227 7.61 13.50 -19.63
N ILE A 228 7.49 12.68 -18.58
CA ILE A 228 6.80 13.10 -17.35
C ILE A 228 7.64 14.16 -16.67
N GLN A 229 6.96 15.21 -16.24
CA GLN A 229 7.55 16.17 -15.33
C GLN A 229 7.99 15.46 -14.05
N PRO A 230 9.18 15.79 -13.52
CA PRO A 230 9.55 15.32 -12.20
C PRO A 230 8.45 15.63 -11.20
N LEU A 231 8.18 14.68 -10.30
CA LEU A 231 7.26 14.88 -9.20
C LEU A 231 7.61 16.18 -8.47
N PRO A 232 6.63 17.02 -8.07
CA PRO A 232 6.92 18.25 -7.33
C PRO A 232 7.82 17.97 -6.13
N GLU A 233 8.80 18.85 -5.89
CA GLU A 233 9.88 18.62 -4.92
C GLU A 233 9.34 18.31 -3.50
N GLU A 234 8.21 18.89 -3.13
CA GLU A 234 7.53 18.62 -1.85
C GLU A 234 7.12 17.14 -1.71
N PHE A 235 6.54 16.55 -2.74
CA PHE A 235 6.14 15.15 -2.74
C PHE A 235 7.37 14.23 -2.86
N ALA A 236 8.36 14.60 -3.68
CA ALA A 236 9.59 13.81 -3.81
C ALA A 236 10.34 13.71 -2.48
N ASN A 237 10.45 14.83 -1.76
CA ASN A 237 11.12 14.89 -0.45
C ASN A 237 10.39 14.13 0.65
N SER A 238 9.06 14.00 0.55
CA SER A 238 8.25 13.25 1.50
C SER A 238 8.22 11.75 1.18
N MET A 239 7.89 11.41 -0.07
CA MET A 239 7.70 10.02 -0.51
C MET A 239 9.02 9.24 -0.59
N GLY A 240 10.09 9.87 -1.08
CA GLY A 240 11.37 9.20 -1.38
C GLY A 240 11.91 8.39 -0.19
N PRO A 241 12.12 9.01 0.99
CA PRO A 241 12.61 8.29 2.17
C PRO A 241 11.72 7.13 2.60
N VAL A 242 10.40 7.29 2.51
CA VAL A 242 9.43 6.24 2.90
C VAL A 242 9.47 5.07 1.89
N LEU A 243 9.52 5.37 0.60
CA LEU A 243 9.64 4.37 -0.47
C LEU A 243 10.96 3.60 -0.37
N ASP A 244 12.07 4.28 -0.15
CA ASP A 244 13.38 3.63 0.02
C ASP A 244 13.38 2.62 1.17
N LEU A 245 12.71 2.97 2.27
CA LEU A 245 12.55 2.08 3.42
C LEU A 245 11.63 0.90 3.10
N LEU A 246 10.50 1.11 2.44
CA LEU A 246 9.62 0.01 2.00
C LEU A 246 10.35 -0.97 1.08
N LEU A 247 11.01 -0.45 0.04
CA LEU A 247 11.77 -1.26 -0.91
C LEU A 247 12.90 -2.02 -0.20
N SER A 248 13.56 -1.39 0.77
CA SER A 248 14.53 -2.04 1.64
C SER A 248 13.91 -3.17 2.47
N CYS A 249 12.75 -2.95 3.09
CA CYS A 249 12.04 -3.98 3.86
C CYS A 249 11.63 -5.16 2.98
N TRP A 250 11.08 -4.91 1.80
CA TRP A 250 10.71 -5.97 0.86
C TRP A 250 11.93 -6.76 0.40
N ARG A 251 13.01 -6.08 -0.03
CA ARG A 251 14.25 -6.74 -0.46
C ARG A 251 14.88 -7.63 0.63
N LYS A 252 14.72 -7.28 1.91
CA LYS A 252 15.22 -8.07 3.04
C LYS A 252 14.38 -9.32 3.33
N GLY A 253 13.31 -9.58 2.57
CA GLY A 253 12.58 -10.83 2.70
C GLY A 253 11.57 -10.86 3.84
N PHE A 254 11.18 -9.69 4.40
CA PHE A 254 10.20 -9.62 5.49
C PHE A 254 8.82 -10.24 5.17
N TYR A 255 8.57 -10.68 3.92
CA TYR A 255 7.30 -11.29 3.47
C TYR A 255 7.42 -12.45 2.47
N PHE A 256 8.63 -12.79 2.01
CA PHE A 256 8.83 -13.61 0.81
C PHE A 256 8.77 -15.14 1.04
N GLN A 257 8.49 -15.60 2.27
CA GLN A 257 8.59 -17.02 2.61
C GLN A 257 7.29 -17.82 2.37
N ILE A 258 6.20 -17.19 1.94
CA ILE A 258 4.90 -17.85 1.76
C ILE A 258 4.33 -17.52 0.38
N ALA A 259 3.97 -18.55 -0.40
CA ALA A 259 3.49 -18.39 -1.78
C ALA A 259 2.24 -17.49 -1.90
N SER A 260 1.32 -17.54 -0.92
CA SER A 260 0.13 -16.66 -0.87
C SER A 260 0.44 -15.22 -0.49
N LEU A 261 1.53 -14.98 0.25
CA LEU A 261 2.02 -13.61 0.49
C LEU A 261 2.70 -13.04 -0.74
N GLY A 262 3.29 -13.89 -1.60
CA GLY A 262 3.85 -13.47 -2.89
C GLY A 262 2.78 -12.84 -3.79
N GLU A 263 1.60 -13.45 -3.92
CA GLU A 263 0.49 -12.91 -4.70
C GLU A 263 -0.08 -11.61 -4.11
N ILE A 264 -0.18 -11.51 -2.79
CA ILE A 264 -0.64 -10.27 -2.11
C ILE A 264 0.41 -9.16 -2.24
N LEU A 265 1.70 -9.48 -2.06
CA LEU A 265 2.78 -8.51 -2.28
C LEU A 265 2.82 -8.08 -3.74
N GLU A 266 2.61 -8.98 -4.70
CA GLU A 266 2.50 -8.63 -6.11
C GLU A 266 1.29 -7.74 -6.35
N GLU A 267 0.10 -8.03 -5.80
CA GLU A 267 -1.05 -7.12 -5.88
C GLU A 267 -0.76 -5.74 -5.26
N MET A 268 -0.01 -5.68 -4.17
CA MET A 268 0.33 -4.43 -3.48
C MET A 268 1.44 -3.64 -4.16
N ILE A 269 2.46 -4.33 -4.66
CA ILE A 269 3.50 -3.77 -5.54
C ILE A 269 2.83 -3.29 -6.82
N MET A 270 1.84 -4.01 -7.35
CA MET A 270 1.04 -3.62 -8.50
C MET A 270 0.07 -2.48 -8.17
N LEU A 271 -0.47 -2.38 -6.96
CA LEU A 271 -1.28 -1.23 -6.53
C LEU A 271 -0.42 0.02 -6.37
N LEU A 272 0.75 -0.12 -5.77
CA LEU A 272 1.71 0.96 -5.64
C LEU A 272 2.30 1.33 -6.99
N SER A 273 2.70 0.38 -7.82
CA SER A 273 3.27 0.62 -9.15
C SER A 273 2.23 1.07 -10.16
N SER A 274 0.98 0.58 -10.12
CA SER A 274 -0.08 1.10 -11.00
C SER A 274 -0.44 2.52 -10.63
N LYS A 275 -0.52 2.86 -9.34
CA LYS A 275 -0.68 4.26 -8.90
C LYS A 275 0.57 5.10 -9.22
N TRP A 276 1.78 4.57 -9.00
CA TRP A 276 3.03 5.28 -9.31
C TRP A 276 3.24 5.49 -10.80
N LEU A 277 3.09 4.46 -11.65
CA LEU A 277 3.20 4.52 -13.11
C LEU A 277 2.05 5.32 -13.74
N GLN A 278 0.92 5.48 -13.03
CA GLN A 278 -0.13 6.41 -13.40
C GLN A 278 0.17 7.87 -13.00
N MET A 279 1.15 8.09 -12.12
CA MET A 279 1.58 9.39 -11.61
C MET A 279 2.97 9.82 -12.12
N SER A 280 3.72 8.86 -12.66
CA SER A 280 4.97 8.99 -13.42
C SER A 280 4.73 8.51 -14.86
#